data_AF-Q2LE11-F1
#
_entry.id   AF-Q2LE11-F1
#
_cell.length_a   1.000
_cell.length_b   1.000
_cell.length_c   1.000
_cell.angle_alpha   90.00
_cell.angle_beta   90.00
_cell.angle_gamma   90.00
#
_symmetry.space_group_name_H-M   'P 1'
#
loop_
_entity.id
_entity.type
_entity.pdbx_description
1 polymer ?
#
loop_
_entity_poly.entity_id
_entity_poly.type
_entity_poly.pdbx_seq_one_letter_code
_entity_poly.pdbx_strand_id
1 'polypeptide(L)'
;TVSNTLSWALYELSRHPEVQTALHSEITAALGPGSNGHHSATALSRLPLLKAVVKEVLRLYPVVPGNSRVPDRDIHVGDYIIPKNTLVTL
;
A
#
# COMPACT_ATOMS: atom_id res chain seq x y z
N THR A 1 3.63 2.13 -11.37
CA THR A 1 3.55 1.74 -9.95
C THR A 1 2.12 1.50 -9.50
N VAL A 2 1.23 2.49 -9.63
CA VAL A 2 -0.20 2.37 -9.26
C VAL A 2 -0.94 1.28 -10.04
N SER A 3 -0.74 1.20 -11.36
CA SER A 3 -1.38 0.17 -12.21
C SER A 3 -1.06 -1.25 -11.74
N ASN A 4 0.20 -1.52 -11.40
CA ASN A 4 0.63 -2.82 -10.88
C ASN A 4 -0.03 -3.15 -9.54
N THR A 5 -0.06 -2.19 -8.60
CA THR A 5 -0.77 -2.37 -7.32
C THR A 5 -2.26 -2.67 -7.54
N LEU A 6 -2.91 -1.98 -8.49
CA LEU A 6 -4.31 -2.22 -8.80
C LEU A 6 -4.54 -3.60 -9.41
N SER A 7 -3.68 -4.05 -10.33
CA SER A 7 -3.76 -5.40 -10.90
C SER A 7 -3.66 -6.49 -9.82
N TRP A 8 -2.70 -6.38 -8.91
CA TRP A 8 -2.56 -7.32 -7.79
C TRP A 8 -3.74 -7.24 -6.82
N ALA A 9 -4.26 -6.04 -6.54
CA ALA A 9 -5.44 -5.88 -5.71
C ALA A 9 -6.67 -6.57 -6.30
N LEU A 10 -6.93 -6.38 -7.60
CA LEU A 10 -8.05 -7.03 -8.28
C LEU A 10 -7.88 -8.56 -8.32
N TYR A 11 -6.65 -9.04 -8.54
CA TYR A 11 -6.32 -10.46 -8.48
C TYR A 11 -6.63 -11.04 -7.10
N GLU A 12 -6.10 -10.45 -6.02
CA GLU A 12 -6.35 -10.92 -4.65
C GLU A 12 -7.82 -10.85 -4.26
N LEU A 13 -8.53 -9.77 -4.62
CA LEU A 13 -9.97 -9.66 -4.34
C LEU A 13 -10.79 -10.73 -5.07
N SER A 14 -10.44 -11.06 -6.32
CA SER A 14 -11.11 -12.15 -7.06
C SER A 14 -10.94 -13.53 -6.42
N ARG A 15 -9.89 -13.71 -5.62
CA ARG A 15 -9.59 -14.94 -4.90
C ARG A 15 -10.16 -14.98 -3.49
N HIS A 16 -10.60 -13.83 -2.96
CA HIS A 16 -11.15 -13.68 -1.61
C HIS A 16 -12.53 -12.97 -1.67
N PRO A 17 -13.59 -13.66 -2.14
CA PRO A 17 -14.92 -13.07 -2.36
C PRO A 17 -15.53 -12.45 -1.10
N GLU A 18 -15.22 -12.98 0.08
CA GLU A 18 -15.65 -12.45 1.38
C GLU A 18 -15.06 -11.06 1.65
N VAL A 19 -13.76 -10.87 1.35
CA VAL A 19 -13.08 -9.58 1.49
C VAL A 19 -13.61 -8.60 0.44
N GLN A 20 -13.81 -9.06 -0.80
CA GLN A 20 -14.40 -8.25 -1.86
C GLN A 20 -15.80 -7.75 -1.48
N THR A 21 -16.65 -8.63 -0.93
CA THR A 21 -18.01 -8.28 -0.50
C THR A 21 -17.98 -7.29 0.67
N ALA A 22 -17.14 -7.52 1.67
CA ALA A 22 -16.97 -6.61 2.80
C ALA A 22 -16.46 -5.23 2.36
N LEU A 23 -15.48 -5.19 1.45
CA LEU A 23 -14.92 -3.94 0.91
C LEU A 23 -15.98 -3.18 0.10
N HIS A 24 -16.75 -3.86 -0.75
CA HIS A 24 -17.83 -3.23 -1.49
C HIS A 24 -18.90 -2.64 -0.56
N SER A 25 -19.23 -3.34 0.53
CA SER A 25 -20.15 -2.85 1.56
C SER A 25 -19.61 -1.61 2.26
N GLU A 26 -18.34 -1.62 2.70
CA GLU A 26 -17.68 -0.47 3.32
C GLU A 26 -17.72 0.76 2.41
N ILE A 27 -17.34 0.58 1.13
CA ILE A 27 -17.34 1.65 0.14
C ILE A 27 -18.76 2.16 -0.07
N THR A 28 -19.73 1.29 -0.34
CA THR A 28 -21.11 1.69 -0.61
C THR A 28 -21.74 2.44 0.58
N ALA A 29 -21.49 1.97 1.80
CA ALA A 29 -21.97 2.63 3.02
C ALA A 29 -21.39 4.03 3.18
N ALA A 30 -20.12 4.23 2.82
CA ALA A 30 -19.47 5.54 2.87
C ALA A 30 -19.92 6.50 1.76
N LEU A 31 -20.33 5.99 0.60
CA LEU A 31 -20.78 6.79 -0.54
C LEU A 31 -22.23 7.27 -0.40
N GLY A 32 -23.06 6.56 0.37
CA GLY A 32 -24.48 6.86 0.56
C GLY A 32 -25.34 6.69 -0.70
N PRO A 33 -26.68 6.58 -0.57
CA PRO A 33 -27.57 6.47 -1.73
C PRO A 33 -27.60 7.78 -2.53
N GLY A 34 -27.31 7.72 -3.85
CA GLY A 34 -27.50 8.86 -4.77
C GLY A 34 -26.34 9.86 -4.89
N SER A 35 -25.12 9.50 -4.46
CA SER A 35 -23.97 10.38 -4.66
C SER A 35 -23.49 10.39 -6.12
N ASN A 36 -23.58 11.55 -6.77
CA ASN A 36 -23.14 11.79 -8.15
C ASN A 36 -21.59 11.90 -8.28
N GLY A 37 -20.83 11.00 -7.65
CA GLY A 37 -19.39 10.87 -7.85
C GLY A 37 -18.50 11.99 -7.28
N HIS A 38 -19.07 13.04 -6.68
CA HIS A 38 -18.30 14.10 -6.03
C HIS A 38 -18.11 13.79 -4.55
N HIS A 39 -16.99 13.11 -4.24
CA HIS A 39 -16.64 12.74 -2.88
C HIS A 39 -15.57 13.68 -2.33
N SER A 40 -15.75 14.13 -1.10
CA SER A 40 -14.68 14.79 -0.37
C SER A 40 -13.54 13.80 -0.14
N ALA A 41 -12.29 14.21 -0.36
CA ALA A 41 -11.11 13.42 -0.01
C ALA A 41 -11.14 12.92 1.46
N THR A 42 -11.88 13.60 2.33
CA THR A 42 -12.10 13.23 3.73
C THR A 42 -13.00 11.99 3.93
N ALA A 43 -13.85 11.65 2.97
CA ALA A 43 -14.65 10.42 3.02
C ALA A 43 -13.79 9.19 2.68
N LEU A 44 -12.94 9.31 1.65
CA LEU A 44 -12.00 8.28 1.23
C LEU A 44 -10.94 7.96 2.30
N SER A 45 -10.56 8.93 3.12
CA SER A 45 -9.60 8.72 4.21
C SER A 45 -10.16 7.92 5.40
N ARG A 46 -11.48 7.67 5.44
CA ARG A 46 -12.19 6.96 6.52
C ARG A 46 -12.58 5.52 6.16
N LEU A 47 -11.95 4.91 5.16
CA LEU A 47 -12.20 3.54 4.72
C LEU A 47 -11.08 2.59 5.21
N PRO A 48 -11.18 2.04 6.45
CA PRO A 48 -10.11 1.24 7.03
C PRO A 48 -9.86 -0.06 6.27
N LEU A 49 -10.89 -0.75 5.76
CA LEU A 49 -10.70 -1.98 5.01
C LEU A 49 -10.08 -1.70 3.63
N LEU A 50 -10.52 -0.66 2.93
CA LEU A 50 -9.85 -0.23 1.69
C LEU A 50 -8.36 0.04 1.92
N LYS A 51 -8.02 0.76 2.99
CA LYS A 51 -6.63 1.04 3.36
C LYS A 51 -5.86 -0.23 3.71
N ALA A 52 -6.50 -1.18 4.40
CA ALA A 52 -5.91 -2.47 4.73
C ALA A 52 -5.61 -3.28 3.47
N VAL A 53 -6.55 -3.37 2.51
CA VAL A 53 -6.37 -4.07 1.24
C VAL A 53 -5.19 -3.50 0.46
N VAL A 54 -5.10 -2.17 0.31
CA VAL A 54 -3.97 -1.55 -0.40
C VAL A 54 -2.64 -1.84 0.29
N LYS A 55 -2.60 -1.77 1.63
CA LYS A 55 -1.39 -2.09 2.41
C LYS A 55 -0.99 -3.56 2.27
N GLU A 56 -1.96 -4.47 2.30
CA GLU A 56 -1.70 -5.90 2.23
C GLU A 56 -1.20 -6.31 0.85
N VAL A 57 -1.78 -5.75 -0.21
CA VAL A 57 -1.29 -5.92 -1.58
C VAL A 57 0.15 -5.42 -1.70
N LEU A 58 0.49 -4.27 -1.10
CA LEU A 58 1.86 -3.75 -1.13
C LEU A 58 2.83 -4.55 -0.23
N ARG A 59 2.33 -5.22 0.82
CA ARG A 59 3.11 -6.14 1.66
C ARG A 59 3.46 -7.42 0.93
N LEU A 60 2.52 -7.98 0.16
CA LEU A 60 2.71 -9.21 -0.63
C LEU A 60 3.44 -8.94 -1.96
N TYR A 61 3.10 -7.85 -2.63
CA TYR A 61 3.54 -7.48 -3.97
C TYR A 61 4.12 -6.05 -3.99
N PRO A 62 5.26 -5.82 -3.31
CA PRO A 62 5.90 -4.51 -3.31
C PRO A 62 6.30 -4.13 -4.74
N VAL A 63 5.79 -3.00 -5.22
CA VAL A 63 6.08 -2.49 -6.57
C VAL A 63 7.57 -2.13 -6.72
N VAL A 64 8.18 -1.70 -5.63
CA VAL A 64 9.62 -1.47 -5.52
C VAL A 64 10.13 -2.45 -4.46
N PRO A 65 10.77 -3.57 -4.87
CA PRO A 65 11.13 -4.65 -3.95
C PRO A 65 12.27 -4.28 -3.01
N GLY A 66 13.03 -3.23 -3.32
CA GLY A 66 14.08 -2.73 -2.45
C GLY A 66 14.55 -1.32 -2.82
N ASN A 67 15.23 -0.69 -1.89
CA ASN A 67 15.79 0.65 -2.02
C ASN A 67 17.29 0.61 -1.74
N SER A 68 18.06 1.38 -2.49
CA SER A 68 19.50 1.53 -2.23
C SER A 68 19.86 2.91 -1.71
N ARG A 69 20.85 2.96 -0.82
CA ARG A 69 21.41 4.19 -0.26
C ARG A 69 22.94 4.08 -0.21
N VAL A 70 23.60 5.22 -0.33
CA VAL A 70 25.05 5.35 -0.16
C VAL A 70 25.28 6.38 0.95
N PRO A 71 25.88 6.01 2.10
CA PRO A 71 26.06 6.92 3.20
C PRO A 71 27.23 7.88 2.91
N ASP A 72 27.09 9.13 3.29
CA ASP A 72 28.07 10.21 3.08
C ASP A 72 29.18 10.25 4.15
N ARG A 73 29.05 9.39 5.16
CA ARG A 73 29.98 9.14 6.27
C ARG A 73 29.80 7.70 6.78
N ASP A 74 30.69 7.26 7.66
CA ASP A 74 30.52 5.96 8.33
C ASP A 74 29.26 6.00 9.22
N ILE A 75 28.42 4.97 9.15
CA ILE A 75 27.18 4.85 9.94
C ILE A 75 27.19 3.57 10.76
N HIS A 76 26.65 3.63 11.99
CA HIS A 76 26.42 2.43 12.81
C HIS A 76 25.01 1.90 12.57
N VAL A 77 24.88 0.60 12.28
CA VAL A 77 23.61 -0.11 12.14
C VAL A 77 23.67 -1.36 13.02
N GLY A 78 23.00 -1.29 14.18
CA GLY A 78 23.19 -2.29 15.24
C GLY A 78 24.65 -2.32 15.68
N ASP A 79 25.24 -3.51 15.71
CA ASP A 79 26.65 -3.72 16.10
C ASP A 79 27.64 -3.55 14.93
N TYR A 80 27.17 -3.17 13.74
CA TYR A 80 27.99 -3.03 12.54
C TYR A 80 28.29 -1.57 12.20
N ILE A 81 29.51 -1.32 11.69
CA ILE A 81 29.88 -0.06 11.05
C ILE A 81 29.82 -0.27 9.53
N ILE A 82 28.99 0.53 8.86
CA ILE A 82 28.95 0.63 7.40
C ILE A 82 29.79 1.84 6.99
N PRO A 83 30.92 1.66 6.28
CA PRO A 83 31.77 2.77 5.88
C PRO A 83 31.08 3.72 4.90
N LYS A 84 31.53 4.98 4.90
CA LYS A 84 31.22 5.98 3.88
C LYS A 84 31.38 5.41 2.47
N ASN A 85 30.52 5.85 1.55
CA ASN A 85 30.53 5.46 0.14
C ASN A 85 30.24 3.98 -0.13
N THR A 86 29.69 3.25 0.83
CA THR A 86 29.27 1.85 0.64
C THR A 86 27.84 1.78 0.11
N LEU A 87 27.59 1.06 -0.99
CA LEU A 87 26.23 0.81 -1.47
C LEU A 87 25.51 -0.18 -0.54
N VAL A 88 24.44 0.27 0.10
CA VAL A 88 23.56 -0.56 0.93
C VAL A 88 22.22 -0.70 0.21
N THR A 89 21.71 -1.93 0.11
CA THR A 89 20.40 -2.22 -0.47
C THR A 89 19.51 -2.89 0.59
N LEU A 90 18.27 -2.41 0.71
CA LEU A 90 17.25 -2.82 1.68
C LEU A 90 16.00 -3.31 0.97
#